data_AF-A0A3D3PLU7-F1
#
_entry.id   AF-A0A3D3PLU7-F1
#
_cell.length_a   1.000
_cell.length_b   1.000
_cell.length_c   1.000
_cell.angle_alpha   90.00
_cell.angle_beta   90.00
_cell.angle_gamma   90.00
#
_symmetry.space_group_name_H-M   'P 1'
#
loop_
_entity.id
_entity.type
_entity.pdbx_description
1 polymer ?
#
loop_
_entity_poly.entity_id
_entity_poly.type
_entity_poly.pdbx_seq_one_letter_code
_entity_poly.pdbx_strand_id
1 'polypeptide(L)'
;SSGAHSNGFSLVRKIIEVAKPDLNADFHGRKLADVLMEPTRIYVRPLLALMAALEVKGMVHITGGGLVENMPRVLQKHLTAVLQRDAWTMPPLFGWLQQHGGVADAEMHRVFNCGIGMAVIVSKENADAAIAQLKAAGETVTRIGEIRARQGDEAQTIVV
;
A
#
# COMPACT_ATOMS: atom_id res chain seq x y z
N SER A 1 4.91 2.54 2.09
CA SER A 1 5.68 1.31 2.29
C SER A 1 7.13 1.61 1.97
N SER A 2 8.06 0.70 2.31
CA SER A 2 9.49 0.86 1.95
C SER A 2 9.81 0.24 0.58
N GLY A 3 8.96 -0.68 0.09
CA GLY A 3 9.11 -1.36 -1.19
C GLY A 3 8.04 -2.44 -1.32
N ALA A 4 8.36 -3.56 -1.96
CA ALA A 4 7.48 -4.73 -2.03
C ALA A 4 7.23 -5.42 -0.67
N HIS A 5 7.98 -5.01 0.38
CA HIS A 5 7.95 -5.61 1.72
C HIS A 5 8.35 -7.09 1.66
N SER A 6 7.45 -8.01 2.03
CA SER A 6 7.73 -9.45 2.07
C SER A 6 6.74 -10.26 1.24
N ASN A 7 6.01 -9.61 0.31
CA ASN A 7 4.98 -10.25 -0.52
C ASN A 7 5.26 -10.04 -2.02
N GLY A 8 4.75 -10.94 -2.87
CA GLY A 8 4.93 -10.87 -4.32
C GLY A 8 6.30 -11.32 -4.84
N PHE A 9 7.20 -11.81 -3.97
CA PHE A 9 8.57 -12.17 -4.36
C PHE A 9 8.67 -13.36 -5.32
N SER A 10 7.69 -14.26 -5.36
CA SER A 10 7.62 -15.29 -6.40
C SER A 10 7.49 -14.68 -7.80
N LEU A 11 6.66 -13.64 -7.95
CA LEU A 11 6.51 -12.92 -9.21
C LEU A 11 7.75 -12.07 -9.51
N VAL A 12 8.30 -11.37 -8.51
CA VAL A 12 9.57 -10.62 -8.66
C VAL A 12 10.68 -11.51 -9.19
N ARG A 13 10.87 -12.71 -8.60
CA ARG A 13 11.88 -13.66 -9.06
C ARG A 13 11.66 -14.10 -10.50
N LYS A 14 10.42 -14.40 -10.88
CA LYS A 14 10.07 -14.76 -12.27
C LYS A 14 10.35 -13.63 -13.24
N ILE A 15 10.06 -12.38 -12.87
CA ILE A 15 10.35 -11.19 -13.69
C ILE A 15 11.86 -11.05 -13.89
N ILE A 16 12.66 -11.18 -12.83
CA ILE A 16 14.13 -11.10 -12.92
C ILE A 16 14.68 -12.20 -13.83
N GLU A 17 14.16 -13.43 -13.74
CA GLU A 17 14.58 -14.56 -14.58
C GLU A 17 14.35 -14.32 -16.07
N VAL A 18 13.20 -13.70 -16.43
CA VAL A 18 12.82 -13.41 -17.81
C VAL A 18 13.52 -12.16 -18.34
N ALA A 19 13.47 -11.06 -17.58
CA ALA A 19 13.98 -9.76 -18.00
C ALA A 19 15.52 -9.66 -17.91
N LYS A 20 16.14 -10.49 -17.06
CA LYS A 20 17.60 -10.51 -16.81
C LYS A 20 18.21 -9.11 -16.63
N PRO A 21 17.67 -8.26 -15.76
CA PRO A 21 18.19 -6.92 -15.57
C PRO A 21 19.58 -6.96 -14.92
N ASP A 22 20.36 -5.91 -15.12
CA ASP A 22 21.53 -5.67 -14.27
C ASP A 22 21.06 -5.21 -12.88
N LEU A 23 21.20 -6.09 -11.89
CA LEU A 23 20.79 -5.82 -10.50
C LEU A 23 21.67 -4.75 -9.81
N ASN A 24 22.85 -4.45 -10.36
CA ASN A 24 23.73 -3.40 -9.87
C ASN A 24 23.53 -2.05 -10.58
N ALA A 25 22.70 -1.99 -11.62
CA ALA A 25 22.41 -0.76 -12.33
C ALA A 25 21.74 0.27 -11.41
N ASP A 26 21.95 1.55 -11.73
CA ASP A 26 21.26 2.64 -11.06
C ASP A 26 19.75 2.55 -11.31
N PHE A 27 19.00 2.66 -10.22
CA PHE A 27 17.56 2.68 -10.16
C PHE A 27 17.15 3.87 -9.28
N HIS A 28 17.11 5.05 -9.90
CA HIS A 28 16.77 6.32 -9.24
C HIS A 28 17.70 6.66 -8.06
N GLY A 29 19.03 6.52 -8.27
CA GLY A 29 20.05 6.85 -7.27
C GLY A 29 20.39 5.72 -6.28
N ARG A 30 19.83 4.53 -6.46
CA ARG A 30 20.11 3.31 -5.67
C ARG A 30 20.28 2.11 -6.59
N LYS A 31 20.96 1.05 -6.17
CA LYS A 31 20.98 -0.20 -6.96
C LYS A 31 19.61 -0.85 -6.97
N LEU A 32 19.23 -1.43 -8.10
CA LEU A 32 17.99 -2.20 -8.21
C LEU A 32 17.90 -3.32 -7.16
N ALA A 33 18.99 -4.04 -6.92
CA ALA A 33 19.08 -5.07 -5.87
C ALA A 33 18.69 -4.53 -4.48
N ASP A 34 19.21 -3.36 -4.11
CA ASP A 34 18.97 -2.76 -2.80
C ASP A 34 17.51 -2.32 -2.64
N VAL A 35 16.90 -1.81 -3.72
CA VAL A 35 15.49 -1.40 -3.73
C VAL A 35 14.56 -2.63 -3.63
N LEU A 36 14.91 -3.73 -4.30
CA LEU A 36 14.18 -4.99 -4.22
C LEU A 36 14.27 -5.65 -2.85
N MET A 37 15.43 -5.55 -2.20
CA MET A 37 15.72 -6.15 -0.89
C MET A 37 15.46 -5.20 0.29
N GLU A 38 14.86 -4.03 0.03
CA GLU A 38 14.55 -3.05 1.06
C GLU A 38 13.69 -3.69 2.18
N PRO A 39 14.14 -3.65 3.45
CA PRO A 39 13.42 -4.25 4.55
C PRO A 39 12.01 -3.67 4.74
N THR A 40 11.08 -4.50 5.22
CA THR A 40 9.71 -4.07 5.53
C THR A 40 9.69 -2.99 6.60
N ARG A 41 9.05 -1.85 6.30
CA ARG A 41 8.77 -0.79 7.28
C ARG A 41 7.95 -1.33 8.47
N ILE A 42 8.41 -1.06 9.68
CA ILE A 42 7.73 -1.44 10.93
C ILE A 42 6.93 -0.25 11.48
N TYR A 43 5.61 -0.40 11.59
CA TYR A 43 4.68 0.67 11.98
C TYR A 43 4.29 0.69 13.46
N VAL A 44 4.86 -0.18 14.30
CA VAL A 44 4.39 -0.41 15.68
C VAL A 44 4.37 0.87 16.52
N ARG A 45 5.52 1.56 16.63
CA ARG A 45 5.64 2.77 17.45
C ARG A 45 4.69 3.91 17.04
N PRO A 46 4.64 4.33 15.76
CA PRO A 46 3.73 5.41 15.34
C PRO A 46 2.25 5.02 15.50
N LEU A 47 1.88 3.77 15.25
CA LEU A 47 0.48 3.34 15.40
C LEU A 47 0.03 3.24 16.86
N LEU A 48 0.89 2.75 17.76
CA LEU A 48 0.58 2.75 19.19
C LEU A 48 0.38 4.17 19.72
N ALA A 49 1.24 5.12 19.31
CA ALA A 49 1.08 6.53 19.68
C ALA A 49 -0.22 7.13 19.10
N LEU A 50 -0.59 6.79 17.86
CA LEU A 50 -1.83 7.25 17.25
C LEU A 50 -3.07 6.74 17.99
N MET A 51 -3.11 5.45 18.30
CA MET A 51 -4.22 4.83 19.03
C MET A 51 -4.40 5.38 20.45
N ALA A 52 -3.32 5.86 21.07
CA ALA A 52 -3.40 6.51 22.37
C ALA A 52 -3.96 7.94 22.30
N ALA A 53 -3.86 8.60 21.13
CA ALA A 53 -4.23 9.99 20.94
C ALA A 53 -5.65 10.19 20.39
N LEU A 54 -6.15 9.26 19.57
CA LEU A 54 -7.47 9.35 18.94
C LEU A 54 -8.07 7.97 18.64
N GLU A 55 -9.38 7.96 18.37
CA GLU A 55 -10.08 6.74 17.99
C GLU A 55 -9.70 6.30 16.57
N VAL A 56 -9.04 5.14 16.48
CA VAL A 56 -8.77 4.43 15.23
C VAL A 56 -9.85 3.37 15.02
N LYS A 57 -10.64 3.51 13.95
CA LYS A 57 -11.78 2.63 13.62
C LYS A 57 -11.35 1.35 12.93
N GLY A 58 -10.17 1.34 12.31
CA GLY A 58 -9.61 0.17 11.65
C GLY A 58 -8.18 0.41 11.20
N MET A 59 -7.40 -0.66 11.13
CA MET A 59 -6.05 -0.66 10.57
C MET A 59 -5.88 -1.88 9.68
N VAL A 60 -5.25 -1.69 8.52
CA VAL A 60 -5.07 -2.73 7.53
C VAL A 60 -3.61 -2.78 7.12
N HIS A 61 -2.95 -3.87 7.51
CA HIS A 61 -1.61 -4.17 7.03
C HIS A 61 -1.70 -4.74 5.62
N ILE A 62 -1.11 -4.04 4.64
CA ILE A 62 -1.19 -4.43 3.24
C ILE A 62 -0.11 -5.47 2.94
N THR A 63 -0.54 -6.71 2.69
CA THR A 63 0.33 -7.87 2.47
C THR A 63 -0.02 -8.57 1.15
N GLY A 64 0.03 -9.90 1.08
CA GLY A 64 -0.47 -10.66 -0.07
C GLY A 64 -1.95 -10.34 -0.31
N GLY A 65 -2.34 -10.18 -1.58
CA GLY A 65 -3.66 -9.68 -1.96
C GLY A 65 -3.74 -8.16 -2.17
N GLY A 66 -2.66 -7.42 -1.86
CA GLY A 66 -2.57 -5.98 -2.08
C GLY A 66 -3.68 -5.18 -1.40
N LEU A 67 -4.00 -3.98 -1.90
CA LEU A 67 -5.01 -3.12 -1.26
C LEU A 67 -6.42 -3.75 -1.32
N VAL A 68 -6.77 -4.32 -2.47
CA VAL A 68 -8.13 -4.78 -2.79
C VAL A 68 -8.58 -5.91 -1.86
N GLU A 69 -7.71 -6.88 -1.57
CA GLU A 69 -8.05 -8.05 -0.76
C GLU A 69 -7.78 -7.85 0.75
N ASN A 70 -6.94 -6.87 1.12
CA ASN A 70 -6.64 -6.62 2.54
C ASN A 70 -7.67 -5.69 3.19
N MET A 71 -8.11 -4.63 2.49
CA MET A 71 -9.07 -3.66 3.04
C MET A 71 -10.38 -4.27 3.56
N PRO A 72 -11.04 -5.24 2.87
CA PRO A 72 -12.30 -5.81 3.31
C PRO A 72 -12.23 -6.54 4.67
N ARG A 73 -11.04 -6.94 5.11
CA ARG A 73 -10.83 -7.72 6.36
C ARG A 73 -11.25 -6.96 7.62
N VAL A 74 -11.34 -5.64 7.56
CA VAL A 74 -11.77 -4.79 8.68
C VAL A 74 -13.11 -4.09 8.41
N LEU A 75 -13.67 -4.22 7.21
CA LEU A 75 -14.89 -3.54 6.83
C LEU A 75 -16.11 -4.41 7.12
N GLN A 76 -17.16 -3.76 7.65
CA GLN A 76 -18.47 -4.41 7.77
C GLN A 76 -19.07 -4.66 6.37
N LYS A 77 -19.92 -5.68 6.23
CA LYS A 77 -20.46 -6.14 4.94
C LYS A 77 -21.17 -5.05 4.11
N HIS A 78 -21.73 -4.05 4.79
CA HIS A 78 -22.48 -2.94 4.19
C HIS A 78 -21.61 -1.70 3.89
N LEU A 79 -20.28 -1.82 4.00
CA LEU A 79 -19.33 -0.73 3.76
C LEU A 79 -18.39 -1.05 2.60
N THR A 80 -18.00 0.02 1.90
CA THR A 80 -17.03 0.00 0.79
C THR A 80 -15.95 1.03 1.04
N ALA A 81 -14.68 0.65 0.90
CA ALA A 81 -13.56 1.57 0.80
C ALA A 81 -13.41 2.06 -0.64
N VAL A 82 -13.47 3.37 -0.83
CA VAL A 82 -13.25 4.04 -2.12
C VAL A 82 -11.89 4.70 -2.08
N LEU A 83 -10.93 4.13 -2.80
CA LEU A 83 -9.55 4.60 -2.85
C LEU A 83 -9.34 5.42 -4.13
N GLN A 84 -8.72 6.58 -3.99
CA GLN A 84 -8.40 7.47 -5.11
C GLN A 84 -7.00 7.12 -5.62
N ARG A 85 -6.89 6.59 -6.84
CA ARG A 85 -5.61 6.12 -7.41
C ARG A 85 -4.55 7.21 -7.44
N ASP A 86 -4.95 8.44 -7.71
CA ASP A 86 -4.09 9.62 -7.83
C ASP A 86 -3.71 10.24 -6.47
N ALA A 87 -4.27 9.75 -5.36
CA ALA A 87 -3.95 10.24 -4.03
C ALA A 87 -2.55 9.84 -3.52
N TRP A 88 -1.88 8.92 -4.20
CA TRP A 88 -0.48 8.60 -3.93
C TRP A 88 0.30 8.32 -5.21
N THR A 89 1.57 8.70 -5.20
CA THR A 89 2.49 8.32 -6.26
C THR A 89 2.94 6.89 -6.05
N MET A 90 2.64 6.01 -7.00
CA MET A 90 3.17 4.65 -6.99
C MET A 90 4.70 4.68 -7.11
N PRO A 91 5.44 4.03 -6.18
CA PRO A 91 6.90 4.02 -6.25
C PRO A 91 7.42 3.40 -7.56
N PRO A 92 8.54 3.91 -8.13
CA PRO A 92 9.06 3.47 -9.43
C PRO A 92 9.28 1.97 -9.56
N LEU A 93 9.63 1.29 -8.44
CA LEU A 93 9.81 -0.15 -8.40
C LEU A 93 8.60 -0.91 -8.98
N PHE A 94 7.38 -0.48 -8.66
CA PHE A 94 6.19 -1.18 -9.13
C PHE A 94 5.92 -0.92 -10.61
N GLY A 95 6.21 0.28 -11.11
CA GLY A 95 6.17 0.55 -12.56
C GLY A 95 7.19 -0.30 -13.32
N TRP A 96 8.40 -0.44 -12.78
CA TRP A 96 9.43 -1.31 -13.34
C TRP A 96 8.98 -2.78 -13.38
N LEU A 97 8.43 -3.30 -12.28
CA LEU A 97 7.89 -4.67 -12.20
C LEU A 97 6.73 -4.88 -13.18
N GLN A 98 5.82 -3.91 -13.27
CA GLN A 98 4.68 -3.97 -14.18
C GLN A 98 5.13 -4.08 -15.63
N GLN A 99 6.05 -3.20 -16.04
CA GLN A 99 6.59 -3.16 -17.40
C GLN A 99 7.34 -4.43 -17.77
N HIS A 100 8.27 -4.89 -16.91
CA HIS A 100 9.12 -6.05 -17.21
C HIS A 100 8.40 -7.39 -17.04
N GLY A 101 7.32 -7.43 -16.24
CA GLY A 101 6.50 -8.62 -16.05
C GLY A 101 5.29 -8.71 -16.97
N GLY A 102 4.96 -7.66 -17.73
CA GLY A 102 3.71 -7.61 -18.51
C GLY A 102 2.48 -7.74 -17.62
N VAL A 103 2.53 -7.20 -16.40
CA VAL A 103 1.48 -7.39 -15.39
C VAL A 103 0.36 -6.40 -15.62
N ALA A 104 -0.89 -6.87 -15.70
CA ALA A 104 -2.05 -5.99 -15.79
C ALA A 104 -2.18 -5.10 -14.55
N ASP A 105 -2.67 -3.88 -14.72
CA ASP A 105 -2.81 -2.92 -13.63
C ASP A 105 -3.65 -3.43 -12.45
N ALA A 106 -4.77 -4.06 -12.74
CA ALA A 106 -5.62 -4.69 -11.73
C ALA A 106 -4.88 -5.79 -10.95
N GLU A 107 -3.97 -6.51 -11.60
CA GLU A 107 -3.17 -7.57 -10.96
C GLU A 107 -2.07 -6.98 -10.06
N MET A 108 -1.49 -5.83 -10.43
CA MET A 108 -0.53 -5.11 -9.58
C MET A 108 -1.13 -4.80 -8.20
N HIS A 109 -2.37 -4.31 -8.16
CA HIS A 109 -3.08 -3.99 -6.92
C HIS A 109 -3.55 -5.21 -6.11
N ARG A 110 -3.50 -6.42 -6.70
CA ARG A 110 -3.80 -7.70 -6.02
C ARG A 110 -2.54 -8.43 -5.56
N VAL A 111 -1.40 -8.19 -6.19
CA VAL A 111 -0.15 -8.85 -5.81
C VAL A 111 0.68 -7.97 -4.87
N PHE A 112 0.77 -6.67 -5.16
CA PHE A 112 1.67 -5.75 -4.49
C PHE A 112 0.93 -4.69 -3.68
N ASN A 113 1.64 -4.15 -2.70
CA ASN A 113 1.16 -3.05 -1.87
C ASN A 113 1.14 -1.69 -2.61
N CYS A 114 1.80 -1.59 -3.77
CA CYS A 114 1.83 -0.42 -4.65
C CYS A 114 2.19 0.91 -3.97
N GLY A 115 2.97 0.87 -2.89
CA GLY A 115 3.38 2.05 -2.12
C GLY A 115 2.63 2.24 -0.79
N ILE A 116 1.51 1.54 -0.57
CA ILE A 116 0.73 1.63 0.67
C ILE A 116 0.97 0.39 1.51
N GLY A 117 1.72 0.51 2.61
CA GLY A 117 1.99 -0.64 3.48
C GLY A 117 1.04 -0.77 4.66
N MET A 118 0.39 0.32 5.05
CA MET A 118 -0.58 0.36 6.15
C MET A 118 -1.66 1.35 5.77
N ALA A 119 -2.93 0.95 5.88
CA ALA A 119 -4.07 1.85 5.82
C ALA A 119 -4.67 2.02 7.22
N VAL A 120 -5.04 3.24 7.57
CA VAL A 120 -5.65 3.57 8.87
C VAL A 120 -6.98 4.26 8.61
N ILE A 121 -8.04 3.77 9.25
CA ILE A 121 -9.40 4.26 9.13
C ILE A 121 -9.74 5.04 10.40
N VAL A 122 -10.08 6.32 10.24
CA VAL A 122 -10.48 7.22 11.32
C VAL A 122 -11.76 7.96 10.91
N SER A 123 -12.38 8.70 11.85
CA SER A 123 -13.46 9.62 11.48
C SER A 123 -12.94 10.77 10.61
N LYS A 124 -13.83 11.42 9.85
CA LYS A 124 -13.46 12.53 8.96
C LYS A 124 -12.83 13.69 9.73
N GLU A 125 -13.31 13.93 10.95
CA GLU A 125 -12.86 15.00 11.84
C GLU A 125 -11.45 14.72 12.39
N ASN A 126 -11.09 13.44 12.56
CA ASN A 126 -9.79 13.01 13.07
C ASN A 126 -8.73 12.83 11.98
N ALA A 127 -9.11 12.89 10.70
CA ALA A 127 -8.23 12.56 9.58
C ALA A 127 -6.97 13.44 9.52
N ASP A 128 -7.12 14.77 9.67
CA ASP A 128 -5.99 15.69 9.57
C ASP A 128 -5.06 15.60 10.79
N ALA A 129 -5.63 15.37 11.97
CA ALA A 129 -4.86 15.12 13.19
C ALA A 129 -4.04 13.82 13.09
N ALA A 130 -4.65 12.73 12.59
CA ALA A 130 -3.96 11.47 12.36
C ALA A 130 -2.81 11.60 11.36
N ILE A 131 -3.04 12.31 10.25
CA ILE A 131 -1.99 12.59 9.24
C ILE A 131 -0.84 13.37 9.87
N ALA A 132 -1.13 14.44 10.61
CA ALA A 132 -0.12 15.28 11.24
C ALA A 132 0.74 14.48 12.23
N GLN A 133 0.10 13.67 13.09
CA GLN A 133 0.79 12.87 14.09
C GLN A 133 1.69 11.79 13.48
N LEU A 134 1.18 11.05 12.49
CA LEU A 134 1.96 10.02 11.80
C LEU A 134 3.14 10.63 11.02
N LYS A 135 2.95 11.79 10.39
CA LYS A 135 4.05 12.54 9.75
C LYS A 135 5.10 13.00 10.76
N ALA A 136 4.68 13.52 11.92
CA ALA A 136 5.59 13.90 13.00
C ALA A 136 6.38 12.70 13.56
N ALA A 137 5.83 11.49 13.47
CA ALA A 137 6.51 10.24 13.81
C ALA A 137 7.42 9.69 12.69
N GLY A 138 7.58 10.43 11.58
CA GLY A 138 8.47 10.09 10.47
C GLY A 138 7.86 9.17 9.42
N GLU A 139 6.54 9.06 9.35
CA GLU A 139 5.85 8.33 8.28
C GLU A 139 5.53 9.24 7.08
N THR A 140 5.55 8.67 5.88
CA THR A 140 4.97 9.30 4.69
C THR A 140 3.49 8.96 4.64
N VAL A 141 2.64 9.97 4.83
CA VAL A 141 1.19 9.79 4.97
C VAL A 141 0.44 10.60 3.94
N THR A 142 -0.51 9.95 3.29
CA THR A 142 -1.47 10.58 2.39
C THR A 142 -2.88 10.09 2.68
N ARG A 143 -3.87 10.94 2.39
CA ARG A 143 -5.29 10.56 2.46
C ARG A 143 -5.63 9.79 1.19
N ILE A 144 -5.76 8.48 1.29
CA ILE A 144 -5.95 7.61 0.11
C ILE A 144 -7.41 7.45 -0.33
N GLY A 145 -8.39 7.92 0.45
CA GLY A 145 -9.79 7.69 0.13
C GLY A 145 -10.75 7.87 1.32
N GLU A 146 -11.91 7.23 1.21
CA GLU A 146 -12.97 7.26 2.21
C GLU A 146 -13.73 5.93 2.31
N ILE A 147 -14.48 5.76 3.40
CA ILE A 147 -15.41 4.64 3.58
C ILE A 147 -16.83 5.16 3.37
N ARG A 148 -17.62 4.49 2.52
CA ARG A 148 -19.03 4.81 2.29
C ARG A 148 -19.93 3.58 2.44
N ALA A 149 -21.24 3.82 2.49
CA ALA A 149 -22.24 2.76 2.37
C ALA A 149 -22.07 2.02 1.03
N ARG A 150 -22.11 0.69 1.11
CA ARG A 150 -22.02 -0.20 -0.04
C ARG A 150 -23.29 -0.11 -0.89
N GLN A 151 -23.13 0.04 -2.20
CA GLN A 151 -24.23 0.10 -3.16
C GLN A 151 -24.37 -1.22 -3.91
N GLY A 152 -25.51 -1.90 -3.75
CA GLY A 152 -25.78 -3.17 -4.44
C GLY A 152 -24.75 -4.26 -4.10
N ASP A 153 -24.19 -4.87 -5.13
CA ASP A 153 -23.23 -5.97 -5.07
C ASP A 153 -21.76 -5.54 -5.31
N GLU A 154 -21.49 -4.23 -5.36
CA GLU A 154 -20.14 -3.69 -5.64
C GLU A 154 -19.05 -4.28 -4.73
N ALA A 155 -17.78 -4.27 -5.14
CA ALA A 155 -16.70 -4.75 -4.27
C ALA A 155 -16.57 -3.90 -2.99
N GLN A 156 -16.17 -4.52 -1.87
CA GLN A 156 -15.92 -3.80 -0.60
C GLN A 156 -14.68 -2.90 -0.65
N THR A 157 -13.87 -3.01 -1.70
CA THR A 157 -12.77 -2.09 -2.00
C THR A 157 -12.80 -1.77 -3.47
N ILE A 158 -12.88 -0.49 -3.80
CA ILE A 158 -12.77 0.00 -5.18
C ILE A 158 -11.65 1.02 -5.26
N VAL A 159 -10.91 0.98 -6.36
CA VAL A 159 -9.89 1.97 -6.70
C VAL A 159 -10.43 2.74 -7.89
N VAL A 160 -10.62 4.06 -7.73
CA VAL A 160 -11.16 4.98 -8.74
C VAL A 160 -10.09 5.91 -9.27
#